data_AF-A0A0F9G4F5-F1
#
_entry.id   AF-A0A0F9G4F5-F1
#
_cell.length_a   1.000
_cell.length_b   1.000
_cell.length_c   1.000
_cell.angle_alpha   90.00
_cell.angle_beta   90.00
_cell.angle_gamma   90.00
#
_symmetry.space_group_name_H-M   'P 1'
#
loop_
_entity.id
_entity.type
_entity.pdbx_description
1 polymer ?
#
loop_
_entity_poly.entity_id
_entity_poly.type
_entity_poly.pdbx_seq_one_letter_code
_entity_poly.pdbx_strand_id
1 'polypeptide(L)'
;MDRLGKYIKVLKKKDQSGKNNPMWRKHHSEETKRKIGLKSKGRKMSKETRIRMSKAKKGIQSHRKGKIGIFSKETRRKMSESRLKQVFPVKNTKPERFIQSILSINGIKYETHEPIIGQPDIFISPDICIFVDGCYWHGCKKCSTEKQLSSIIVKKKMKHDKIVNRELKKQGFVVLRLWEHEINRNINKCLLKVTNIGR
;
A
#
# COMPACT_ATOMS: atom_id res chain seq x y z
N MET A 1 25.64 54.85 -2.92
CA MET A 1 25.36 53.68 -2.04
C MET A 1 25.66 52.40 -2.81
N ASP A 2 26.65 51.68 -2.31
CA ASP A 2 27.55 50.80 -3.05
C ASP A 2 26.94 49.43 -3.43
N ARG A 3 27.37 48.86 -4.56
CA ARG A 3 26.88 47.55 -5.07
C ARG A 3 27.12 46.41 -4.07
N LEU A 4 28.17 46.54 -3.26
CA LEU A 4 28.45 45.68 -2.10
C LEU A 4 27.32 45.68 -1.05
N GLY A 5 26.68 46.82 -0.79
CA GLY A 5 25.57 46.93 0.16
C GLY A 5 24.29 46.21 -0.30
N LYS A 6 24.05 46.13 -1.61
CA LYS A 6 22.98 45.31 -2.20
C LYS A 6 23.34 43.82 -2.17
N TYR A 7 24.59 43.46 -2.45
CA TYR A 7 25.05 42.06 -2.44
C TYR A 7 25.01 41.45 -1.02
N ILE A 8 25.41 42.22 0.00
CA ILE A 8 25.34 41.82 1.41
C ILE A 8 23.87 41.68 1.89
N LYS A 9 22.95 42.52 1.41
CA LYS A 9 21.50 42.39 1.70
C LYS A 9 20.87 41.14 1.08
N VAL A 10 21.33 40.71 -0.09
CA VAL A 10 20.88 39.48 -0.75
C VAL A 10 21.41 38.25 -0.01
N LEU A 11 22.68 38.25 0.42
CA LEU A 11 23.27 37.18 1.23
C LEU A 11 22.69 37.10 2.65
N LYS A 12 22.19 38.22 3.20
CA LYS A 12 21.48 38.28 4.50
C LYS A 12 19.98 37.94 4.42
N LYS A 13 19.43 37.51 3.27
CA LYS A 13 18.14 36.80 3.25
C LYS A 13 18.34 35.42 3.86
N LYS A 14 18.45 35.41 5.19
CA LYS A 14 18.59 34.21 6.02
C LYS A 14 17.62 33.15 5.55
N ASP A 15 18.13 31.96 5.29
CA ASP A 15 17.35 30.74 5.09
C ASP A 15 16.32 30.62 6.22
N GLN A 16 15.05 30.94 5.95
CA GLN A 16 13.96 30.89 6.92
C GLN A 16 13.43 29.45 7.09
N SER A 17 14.29 28.46 6.86
CA SER A 17 13.96 27.05 6.92
C SER A 17 14.81 26.36 8.00
N GLY A 18 14.25 25.33 8.62
CA GLY A 18 14.92 24.63 9.73
C GLY A 18 15.08 25.50 10.99
N LYS A 19 16.14 25.24 11.76
CA LYS A 19 16.39 25.83 13.10
C LYS A 19 16.51 27.37 13.09
N ASN A 20 16.80 27.96 11.93
CA ASN A 20 16.95 29.41 11.76
C ASN A 20 15.61 30.14 11.60
N ASN A 21 14.50 29.40 11.47
CA ASN A 21 13.16 29.97 11.42
C ASN A 21 12.69 30.36 12.84
N PRO A 22 12.24 31.60 13.09
CA PRO A 22 11.70 32.03 14.40
C PRO A 22 10.51 31.21 14.91
N MET A 23 9.81 30.50 14.02
CA MET A 23 8.69 29.60 14.29
C MET A 23 9.10 28.13 14.40
N TRP A 24 10.41 27.82 14.33
CA TRP A 24 10.90 26.46 14.47
C TRP A 24 10.52 25.88 15.83
N ARG A 25 9.90 24.69 15.84
CA ARG A 25 9.29 24.01 17.01
C ARG A 25 8.18 24.78 17.76
N LYS A 26 7.73 25.93 17.26
CA LYS A 26 6.58 26.63 17.82
C LYS A 26 5.32 26.17 17.11
N HIS A 27 4.44 25.49 17.84
CA HIS A 27 3.12 25.12 17.35
C HIS A 27 2.07 26.07 17.91
N HIS A 28 1.10 26.45 17.08
CA HIS A 28 -0.08 27.16 17.55
C HIS A 28 -0.80 26.32 18.61
N SER A 29 -1.29 26.96 19.67
CA SER A 29 -2.16 26.30 20.65
C SER A 29 -3.42 25.75 19.97
N GLU A 30 -4.03 24.71 20.55
CA GLU A 30 -5.28 24.14 20.03
C GLU A 30 -6.39 25.18 19.94
N GLU A 31 -6.46 26.10 20.90
CA GLU A 31 -7.40 27.22 20.87
C GLU A 31 -7.15 28.16 19.67
N THR A 32 -5.88 28.47 19.39
CA THR A 32 -5.50 29.30 18.24
C THR A 32 -5.83 28.61 16.93
N LYS A 33 -5.54 27.31 16.80
CA LYS A 33 -5.92 26.51 15.62
C LYS A 33 -7.44 26.50 15.42
N ARG A 34 -8.21 26.36 16.50
CA ARG A 34 -9.68 26.42 16.48
C ARG A 34 -10.20 27.77 16.01
N LYS A 35 -9.67 28.89 16.53
CA LYS A 35 -10.04 30.26 16.10
C LYS A 35 -9.74 30.50 14.61
N ILE A 36 -8.57 30.06 14.14
CA ILE A 36 -8.19 30.14 12.72
C ILE A 36 -9.13 29.30 11.84
N GLY A 37 -9.44 28.08 12.29
CA GLY A 37 -10.35 27.17 11.61
C GLY A 37 -11.76 27.73 11.48
N LEU A 38 -12.33 28.26 12.57
CA LEU A 38 -13.65 28.91 12.58
C LEU A 38 -13.69 30.11 11.63
N LYS A 39 -12.67 30.97 11.65
CA LYS A 39 -12.57 32.16 10.78
C LYS A 39 -12.45 31.82 9.28
N SER A 40 -11.92 30.65 8.96
CA SER A 40 -11.71 30.18 7.58
C SER A 40 -12.85 29.32 7.06
N LYS A 41 -13.68 28.76 7.95
CA LYS A 41 -14.79 27.86 7.60
C LYS A 41 -15.81 28.60 6.74
N GLY A 42 -16.12 28.05 5.56
CA GLY A 42 -17.11 28.61 4.64
C GLY A 42 -16.65 29.81 3.80
N ARG A 43 -15.46 30.36 4.03
CA ARG A 43 -14.93 31.44 3.18
C ARG A 43 -14.63 30.92 1.78
N LYS A 44 -15.36 31.43 0.78
CA LYS A 44 -15.05 31.23 -0.62
C LYS A 44 -14.20 32.40 -1.11
N MET A 45 -13.08 32.10 -1.74
CA MET A 45 -12.25 33.11 -2.40
C MET A 45 -13.05 33.83 -3.49
N SER A 46 -12.89 35.15 -3.59
CA SER A 46 -13.59 35.96 -4.60
C SER A 46 -13.23 35.51 -6.01
N LYS A 47 -14.13 35.75 -6.97
CA LYS A 47 -13.91 35.38 -8.38
C LYS A 47 -12.64 36.08 -8.92
N GLU A 48 -12.45 37.35 -8.60
CA GLU A 48 -11.27 38.13 -9.00
C GLU A 48 -9.96 37.54 -8.47
N THR A 49 -9.90 37.18 -7.19
CA THR A 49 -8.69 36.58 -6.61
C THR A 49 -8.41 35.22 -7.25
N ARG A 50 -9.45 34.42 -7.54
CA ARG A 50 -9.30 33.14 -8.25
C ARG A 50 -8.73 33.33 -9.65
N ILE A 51 -9.21 34.32 -10.39
CA ILE A 51 -8.72 34.65 -11.74
C ILE A 51 -7.27 35.12 -11.68
N ARG A 52 -6.91 36.00 -10.73
CA ARG A 52 -5.53 36.48 -10.53
C ARG A 52 -4.56 35.33 -10.24
N MET A 53 -4.94 34.43 -9.33
CA MET A 53 -4.13 33.25 -9.00
C MET A 53 -4.01 32.28 -10.19
N SER A 54 -5.08 32.12 -10.97
CA SER A 54 -5.06 31.30 -12.19
C SER A 54 -4.10 31.87 -13.23
N LYS A 55 -4.18 33.19 -13.50
CA LYS A 55 -3.25 33.90 -14.40
C LYS A 55 -1.80 33.77 -13.94
N ALA A 56 -1.54 33.97 -12.64
CA ALA A 56 -0.20 33.86 -12.06
C ALA A 56 0.40 32.43 -12.17
N LYS A 57 -0.44 31.38 -12.15
CA LYS A 57 0.01 29.99 -12.29
C LYS A 57 0.04 29.50 -13.75
N LYS A 58 -0.56 30.23 -14.68
CA LYS A 58 -0.63 29.85 -16.09
C LYS A 58 0.79 29.85 -16.67
N GLY A 59 1.23 28.70 -17.18
CA GLY A 59 2.58 28.53 -17.76
C GLY A 59 3.67 28.12 -16.77
N ILE A 60 3.46 28.21 -15.45
CA ILE A 60 4.43 27.71 -14.47
C ILE A 60 4.39 26.18 -14.48
N GLN A 61 5.44 25.57 -15.02
CA GLN A 61 5.62 24.13 -14.98
C GLN A 61 5.93 23.69 -13.55
N SER A 62 5.09 22.80 -13.00
CA SER A 62 5.41 22.16 -11.73
C SER A 62 6.76 21.43 -11.86
N HIS A 63 7.62 21.57 -10.85
CA HIS A 63 8.84 20.76 -10.69
C HIS A 63 8.61 19.24 -10.76
N ARG A 64 7.34 18.78 -10.63
CA ARG A 64 6.89 17.39 -10.72
C ARG A 64 6.30 17.03 -12.10
N LYS A 65 6.07 17.97 -13.02
CA LYS A 65 5.51 17.67 -14.35
C LYS A 65 6.45 16.71 -15.08
N GLY A 66 5.95 15.56 -15.51
CA GLY A 66 6.75 14.48 -16.11
C GLY A 66 7.52 13.59 -15.12
N LYS A 67 7.63 13.97 -13.84
CA LYS A 67 8.24 13.15 -12.77
C LYS A 67 7.21 12.35 -11.96
N ILE A 68 5.92 12.54 -12.22
CA ILE A 68 4.85 11.78 -11.58
C ILE A 68 4.83 10.38 -12.21
N GLY A 69 5.18 9.36 -11.42
CA GLY A 69 5.17 7.96 -11.85
C GLY A 69 6.48 7.46 -12.51
N ILE A 70 7.38 8.36 -12.92
CA ILE A 70 8.70 7.98 -13.44
C ILE A 70 9.69 7.87 -12.27
N PHE A 71 9.57 6.77 -11.52
CA PHE A 71 10.54 6.41 -10.50
C PHE A 71 11.70 5.64 -11.13
N SER A 72 12.92 5.85 -10.63
CA SER A 72 14.07 4.99 -10.99
C SER A 72 13.76 3.55 -10.62
N LYS A 73 14.44 2.58 -11.27
CA LYS A 73 14.28 1.15 -10.94
C LYS A 73 14.55 0.91 -9.45
N GLU A 74 15.58 1.55 -8.92
CA GLU A 74 15.95 1.45 -7.50
C GLU A 74 14.87 2.01 -6.58
N THR A 75 14.29 3.18 -6.89
CA THR A 75 13.19 3.75 -6.09
C THR A 75 11.95 2.85 -6.15
N ARG A 76 11.63 2.25 -7.30
CA ARG A 76 10.53 1.27 -7.40
C ARG A 76 10.77 0.04 -6.54
N ARG A 77 12.00 -0.48 -6.52
CA ARG A 77 12.39 -1.60 -5.66
C ARG A 77 12.20 -1.24 -4.19
N LYS A 78 12.76 -0.11 -3.73
CA LYS A 78 12.60 0.38 -2.35
C LYS A 78 11.12 0.57 -1.96
N MET A 79 10.31 1.12 -2.86
CA MET A 79 8.86 1.24 -2.64
C MET A 79 8.18 -0.14 -2.55
N SER A 80 8.58 -1.11 -3.38
CA SER A 80 8.03 -2.47 -3.34
C SER A 80 8.42 -3.20 -2.06
N GLU A 81 9.69 -3.14 -1.65
CA GLU A 81 10.18 -3.72 -0.39
C GLU A 81 9.49 -3.08 0.82
N SER A 82 9.34 -1.75 0.83
CA SER A 82 8.57 -1.07 1.87
C SER A 82 7.11 -1.47 1.88
N ARG A 83 6.51 -1.77 0.71
CA ARG A 83 5.12 -2.20 0.59
C ARG A 83 4.90 -3.62 1.11
N LEU A 84 5.85 -4.53 0.90
CA LEU A 84 5.80 -5.90 1.45
C LEU A 84 5.78 -5.91 2.98
N LYS A 85 6.45 -4.94 3.61
CA LYS A 85 6.45 -4.76 5.07
C LYS A 85 5.14 -4.16 5.60
N GLN A 86 4.27 -3.66 4.73
CA GLN A 86 2.98 -3.10 5.15
C GLN A 86 1.95 -4.22 5.25
N VAL A 87 1.45 -4.47 6.45
CA VAL A 87 0.39 -5.46 6.70
C VAL A 87 -0.98 -4.84 6.43
N PHE A 88 -1.69 -5.40 5.44
CA PHE A 88 -3.09 -5.08 5.16
C PHE A 88 -3.83 -6.35 4.75
N PRO A 89 -5.04 -6.64 5.26
CA PRO A 89 -5.84 -5.87 6.23
C PRO A 89 -5.36 -6.01 7.70
N VAL A 90 -5.75 -5.06 8.56
CA VAL A 90 -5.43 -5.09 10.01
C VAL A 90 -6.13 -6.25 10.75
N LYS A 91 -7.12 -6.89 10.11
CA LYS A 91 -7.93 -7.96 10.71
C LYS A 91 -7.99 -9.18 9.78
N ASN A 92 -7.56 -10.33 10.30
CA ASN A 92 -7.67 -11.62 9.61
C ASN A 92 -9.12 -11.93 9.24
N THR A 93 -9.33 -12.42 8.03
CA THR A 93 -10.66 -12.84 7.56
C THR A 93 -11.11 -14.12 8.27
N LYS A 94 -12.41 -14.43 8.22
CA LYS A 94 -12.94 -15.70 8.77
C LYS A 94 -12.21 -16.94 8.23
N PRO A 95 -12.06 -17.15 6.90
CA PRO A 95 -11.39 -18.35 6.39
C PRO A 95 -9.92 -18.44 6.79
N GLU A 96 -9.19 -17.32 6.88
CA GLU A 96 -7.80 -17.30 7.39
C GLU A 96 -7.72 -17.78 8.85
N ARG A 97 -8.58 -17.23 9.73
CA ARG A 97 -8.63 -17.65 11.15
C ARG A 97 -8.96 -19.13 11.31
N PHE A 98 -9.81 -19.66 10.43
CA PHE A 98 -10.16 -21.08 10.44
C PHE A 98 -8.95 -21.95 10.09
N ILE A 99 -8.20 -21.62 9.04
CA ILE A 99 -6.98 -22.38 8.71
C ILE A 99 -5.93 -22.24 9.81
N GLN A 100 -5.73 -21.04 10.34
CA GLN A 100 -4.82 -20.79 11.48
C GLN A 100 -5.16 -21.69 12.68
N SER A 101 -6.45 -21.79 13.04
CA SER A 101 -6.91 -22.64 14.14
C SER A 101 -6.62 -24.13 13.89
N ILE A 102 -6.84 -24.59 12.66
CA ILE A 102 -6.59 -26.00 12.30
C ILE A 102 -5.11 -26.33 12.36
N LEU A 103 -4.25 -25.46 11.82
CA LEU A 103 -2.80 -25.68 11.88
C LEU A 103 -2.33 -25.74 13.34
N SER A 104 -2.84 -24.85 14.20
CA SER A 104 -2.54 -24.87 15.63
C SER A 104 -3.00 -26.16 16.31
N ILE A 105 -4.22 -26.65 16.03
CA ILE A 105 -4.74 -27.92 16.60
C ILE A 105 -3.89 -29.12 16.15
N ASN A 106 -3.38 -29.10 14.92
CA ASN A 106 -2.54 -30.17 14.38
C ASN A 106 -1.05 -30.01 14.75
N GLY A 107 -0.70 -29.03 15.60
CA GLY A 107 0.68 -28.81 16.04
C GLY A 107 1.62 -28.28 14.95
N ILE A 108 1.08 -27.79 13.83
CA ILE A 108 1.88 -27.24 12.72
C ILE A 108 2.23 -25.80 13.05
N LYS A 109 3.52 -25.51 13.15
CA LYS A 109 4.02 -24.14 13.33
C LYS A 109 3.87 -23.36 12.03
N TYR A 110 3.36 -22.14 12.13
CA TYR A 110 3.19 -21.24 11.00
C TYR A 110 3.45 -19.79 11.40
N GLU A 111 3.79 -19.01 10.40
CA GLU A 111 3.96 -17.57 10.48
C GLU A 111 2.90 -16.89 9.63
N THR A 112 2.52 -15.67 10.00
CA THR A 112 1.57 -14.85 9.24
C THR A 112 2.27 -13.56 8.86
N HIS A 113 1.89 -12.99 7.71
CA HIS A 113 2.42 -11.71 7.24
C HIS A 113 3.92 -11.67 6.91
N GLU A 114 4.51 -12.83 6.61
CA GLU A 114 5.91 -12.91 6.23
C GLU A 114 6.17 -12.05 4.97
N PRO A 115 7.20 -11.18 4.94
CA PRO A 115 7.45 -10.21 3.87
C PRO A 115 8.02 -10.85 2.58
N ILE A 116 7.46 -11.99 2.20
CA ILE A 116 7.72 -12.71 0.95
C ILE A 116 6.85 -12.10 -0.17
N ILE A 117 7.26 -12.28 -1.42
CA ILE A 117 6.50 -11.80 -2.59
C ILE A 117 5.06 -12.32 -2.56
N GLY A 118 4.10 -11.38 -2.70
CA GLY A 118 2.67 -11.68 -2.64
C GLY A 118 2.09 -11.75 -1.23
N GLN A 119 2.94 -11.74 -0.19
CA GLN A 119 2.57 -11.80 1.23
C GLN A 119 1.58 -12.95 1.51
N PRO A 120 2.07 -14.20 1.57
CA PRO A 120 1.19 -15.34 1.83
C PRO A 120 0.45 -15.16 3.15
N ASP A 121 -0.81 -15.59 3.19
CA ASP A 121 -1.64 -15.49 4.40
C ASP A 121 -1.05 -16.35 5.53
N ILE A 122 -0.48 -17.50 5.15
CA ILE A 122 0.17 -18.42 6.06
C ILE A 122 1.47 -18.91 5.40
N PHE A 123 2.56 -18.80 6.15
CA PHE A 123 3.86 -19.34 5.78
C PHE A 123 4.21 -20.48 6.74
N ILE A 124 4.58 -21.64 6.21
CA ILE A 124 5.09 -22.77 6.97
C ILE A 124 6.54 -22.96 6.55
N SER A 125 7.45 -22.75 7.50
CA SER A 125 8.89 -22.93 7.28
C SER A 125 9.21 -24.38 6.90
N PRO A 126 10.16 -24.62 5.97
CA PRO A 126 11.05 -23.63 5.35
C PRO A 126 10.53 -22.99 4.06
N ASP A 127 9.54 -23.56 3.38
CA ASP A 127 9.29 -23.27 1.96
C ASP A 127 7.81 -23.30 1.53
N ILE A 128 6.85 -23.47 2.44
CA ILE A 128 5.43 -23.61 2.07
C ILE A 128 4.68 -22.28 2.25
N CYS A 129 4.16 -21.76 1.15
CA CYS A 129 3.34 -20.54 1.09
C CYS A 129 1.88 -20.90 0.81
N ILE A 130 0.99 -20.59 1.74
CA ILE A 130 -0.46 -20.81 1.60
C ILE A 130 -1.16 -19.47 1.39
N PHE A 131 -1.94 -19.38 0.32
CA PHE A 131 -2.83 -18.25 0.02
C PHE A 131 -4.29 -18.67 0.17
N VAL A 132 -5.09 -17.84 0.84
CA VAL A 132 -6.52 -17.99 1.06
C VAL A 132 -7.26 -17.05 0.12
N ASP A 133 -7.64 -17.58 -1.05
CA ASP A 133 -8.25 -16.80 -2.11
C ASP A 133 -9.76 -16.63 -1.90
N GLY A 134 -10.18 -15.38 -1.66
CA GLY A 134 -11.58 -14.98 -1.69
C GLY A 134 -12.18 -15.15 -3.10
N CYS A 135 -13.29 -15.88 -3.21
CA CYS A 135 -13.82 -16.33 -4.50
C CYS A 135 -14.19 -15.17 -5.45
N TYR A 136 -14.73 -14.10 -4.88
CA TYR A 136 -15.14 -12.91 -5.61
C TYR A 136 -13.95 -12.13 -6.18
N TRP A 137 -12.89 -11.94 -5.40
CA TRP A 137 -11.76 -11.08 -5.76
C TRP A 137 -10.76 -11.77 -6.69
N HIS A 138 -10.60 -13.09 -6.56
CA HIS A 138 -9.63 -13.88 -7.33
C HIS A 138 -10.25 -14.58 -8.56
N GLY A 139 -11.54 -14.38 -8.81
CA GLY A 139 -12.20 -14.88 -10.02
C GLY A 139 -12.36 -16.39 -10.00
N CYS A 140 -12.95 -16.94 -8.93
CA CYS A 140 -13.25 -18.36 -8.85
C CYS A 140 -14.24 -18.77 -9.95
N LYS A 141 -13.87 -19.68 -10.85
CA LYS A 141 -14.76 -20.17 -11.93
C LYS A 141 -16.05 -20.83 -11.45
N LYS A 142 -16.06 -21.38 -10.23
CA LYS A 142 -17.23 -22.08 -9.65
C LYS A 142 -18.25 -21.13 -9.01
N CYS A 143 -17.78 -20.00 -8.49
CA CYS A 143 -18.60 -19.08 -7.69
C CYS A 143 -18.77 -17.71 -8.35
N SER A 144 -17.94 -17.37 -9.34
CA SER A 144 -17.98 -16.07 -10.01
C SER A 144 -18.83 -16.13 -11.27
N THR A 145 -19.57 -15.06 -11.54
CA THR A 145 -20.29 -14.90 -12.81
C THR A 145 -19.36 -14.47 -13.94
N GLU A 146 -19.76 -14.67 -15.20
CA GLU A 146 -18.98 -14.23 -16.36
C GLU A 146 -18.67 -12.73 -16.34
N LYS A 147 -19.63 -11.91 -15.87
CA LYS A 147 -19.45 -10.46 -15.69
C LYS A 147 -18.36 -10.13 -14.66
N GLN A 148 -18.25 -10.92 -13.59
CA GLN A 148 -17.19 -10.72 -12.60
C GLN A 148 -15.83 -11.13 -13.17
N LEU A 149 -15.76 -12.27 -13.87
CA LEU A 149 -14.53 -12.75 -14.51
C LEU A 149 -14.04 -11.81 -15.63
N SER A 150 -14.95 -11.13 -16.33
CA SER A 150 -14.61 -10.20 -17.39
C SER A 150 -14.10 -8.84 -16.87
N SER A 151 -14.31 -8.54 -15.59
CA SER A 151 -13.87 -7.31 -14.92
C SER A 151 -12.36 -7.09 -15.05
N ILE A 152 -11.98 -5.86 -15.37
CA ILE A 152 -10.57 -5.43 -15.45
C ILE A 152 -9.84 -5.68 -14.13
N ILE A 153 -10.53 -5.51 -13.00
CA ILE A 153 -9.95 -5.66 -11.66
C ILE A 153 -9.57 -7.13 -11.43
N VAL A 154 -10.51 -8.05 -11.68
CA VAL A 154 -10.31 -9.49 -11.49
C VAL A 154 -9.23 -10.00 -12.46
N LYS A 155 -9.27 -9.60 -13.74
CA LYS A 155 -8.23 -9.97 -14.72
C LYS A 155 -6.83 -9.51 -14.29
N LYS A 156 -6.70 -8.29 -13.77
CA LYS A 156 -5.41 -7.78 -13.25
C LYS A 156 -4.94 -8.58 -12.04
N LYS A 157 -5.83 -8.89 -11.09
CA LYS A 157 -5.49 -9.74 -9.94
C LYS A 157 -5.05 -11.14 -10.39
N MET A 158 -5.80 -11.82 -11.24
CA MET A 158 -5.43 -13.14 -11.76
C MET A 158 -4.08 -13.13 -12.49
N LYS A 159 -3.78 -12.07 -13.26
CA LYS A 159 -2.46 -11.92 -13.90
C LYS A 159 -1.35 -11.75 -12.86
N HIS A 160 -1.60 -10.95 -11.83
CA HIS A 160 -0.67 -10.75 -10.73
C HIS A 160 -0.42 -12.05 -9.95
N ASP A 161 -1.48 -12.80 -9.61
CA ASP A 161 -1.40 -14.09 -8.93
C ASP A 161 -0.54 -15.09 -9.70
N LYS A 162 -0.68 -15.14 -11.03
CA LYS A 162 0.17 -15.97 -11.90
C LYS A 162 1.65 -15.57 -11.83
N ILE A 163 1.94 -14.27 -11.76
CA ILE A 163 3.32 -13.76 -11.66
C ILE A 163 3.92 -14.14 -10.30
N VAL A 164 3.17 -13.92 -9.20
CA VAL A 164 3.59 -14.27 -7.83
C VAL A 164 3.86 -15.77 -7.74
N ASN A 165 2.93 -16.60 -8.20
CA ASN A 165 3.09 -18.05 -8.16
C ASN A 165 4.33 -18.51 -8.94
N ARG A 166 4.62 -17.90 -10.10
CA ARG A 166 5.80 -18.22 -10.89
C ARG A 166 7.08 -17.83 -10.15
N GLU A 167 7.11 -16.66 -9.54
CA GLU A 167 8.29 -16.14 -8.86
C GLU A 167 8.60 -16.93 -7.59
N LEU A 168 7.59 -17.26 -6.79
CA LEU A 168 7.72 -18.11 -5.61
C LEU A 168 8.27 -19.49 -5.97
N LYS A 169 7.71 -20.14 -7.00
CA LYS A 169 8.19 -21.44 -7.46
C LYS A 169 9.64 -21.39 -7.95
N LYS A 170 10.06 -20.30 -8.60
CA LYS A 170 11.45 -20.12 -9.02
C LYS A 170 12.41 -19.98 -7.84
N GLN A 171 11.93 -19.44 -6.72
CA GLN A 171 12.69 -19.32 -5.48
C GLN A 171 12.66 -20.62 -4.64
N GLY A 172 12.02 -21.68 -5.13
CA GLY A 172 11.95 -22.97 -4.45
C GLY A 172 10.75 -23.13 -3.50
N PHE A 173 9.87 -22.13 -3.39
CA PHE A 173 8.70 -22.22 -2.50
C PHE A 173 7.61 -23.11 -3.10
N VAL A 174 6.99 -23.93 -2.24
CA VAL A 174 5.75 -24.63 -2.55
C VAL A 174 4.58 -23.68 -2.35
N VAL A 175 3.83 -23.42 -3.43
CA VAL A 175 2.68 -22.50 -3.40
C VAL A 175 1.38 -23.29 -3.40
N LEU A 176 0.63 -23.19 -2.30
CA LEU A 176 -0.73 -23.72 -2.17
C LEU A 176 -1.75 -22.58 -2.18
N ARG A 177 -2.79 -22.69 -2.99
CA ARG A 177 -3.93 -21.77 -3.00
C ARG A 177 -5.20 -22.50 -2.58
N LEU A 178 -5.83 -22.02 -1.51
CA LEU A 178 -7.07 -22.55 -0.98
C LEU A 178 -8.18 -21.54 -1.23
N TRP A 179 -9.25 -21.99 -1.88
CA TRP A 179 -10.39 -21.12 -2.13
C TRP A 179 -11.29 -21.04 -0.91
N GLU A 180 -11.80 -19.84 -0.61
CA GLU A 180 -12.77 -19.62 0.47
C GLU A 180 -13.96 -20.60 0.45
N HIS A 181 -14.51 -20.90 -0.74
CA HIS A 181 -15.62 -21.85 -0.85
C HIS A 181 -15.22 -23.30 -0.56
N GLU A 182 -13.96 -23.68 -0.78
CA GLU A 182 -13.46 -25.01 -0.42
C GLU A 182 -13.29 -25.12 1.10
N ILE A 183 -12.75 -24.06 1.73
CA ILE A 183 -12.56 -23.96 3.18
C ILE A 183 -13.92 -24.04 3.89
N ASN A 184 -14.91 -23.29 3.42
CA ASN A 184 -16.24 -23.27 4.01
C ASN A 184 -17.01 -24.59 3.83
N ARG A 185 -16.71 -25.39 2.80
CA ARG A 185 -17.43 -26.63 2.49
C ARG A 185 -16.80 -27.87 3.10
N ASN A 186 -15.47 -28.03 2.98
CA ASN A 186 -14.79 -29.24 3.40
C ASN A 186 -13.39 -28.93 3.91
N ILE A 187 -13.31 -28.78 5.22
CA ILE A 187 -12.10 -28.36 5.91
C ILE A 187 -11.05 -29.46 5.97
N ASN A 188 -11.48 -30.72 6.15
CA ASN A 188 -10.60 -31.88 6.21
C ASN A 188 -9.87 -32.08 4.88
N LYS A 189 -10.55 -31.82 3.77
CA LYS A 189 -9.92 -31.84 2.44
C LYS A 189 -8.84 -30.77 2.30
N CYS A 190 -9.03 -29.59 2.88
CA CYS A 190 -8.01 -28.53 2.87
C CYS A 190 -6.81 -28.92 3.72
N LEU A 191 -7.04 -29.51 4.90
CA LEU A 191 -5.96 -30.01 5.76
C LEU A 191 -5.14 -31.09 5.07
N LEU A 192 -5.80 -32.07 4.43
CA LEU A 192 -5.13 -33.12 3.67
C LEU A 192 -4.23 -32.56 2.55
N LYS A 193 -4.66 -31.47 1.88
CA LYS A 193 -3.83 -30.79 0.88
C LYS A 193 -2.57 -30.20 1.52
N VAL A 194 -2.67 -29.63 2.71
CA VAL A 194 -1.51 -29.05 3.42
C VAL A 194 -0.56 -30.15 3.91
N THR A 195 -1.09 -31.21 4.51
CA THR A 195 -0.27 -32.29 5.07
C THR A 195 0.40 -33.16 4.00
N ASN A 196 -0.22 -33.32 2.83
CA ASN A 196 0.34 -34.08 1.72
C ASN A 196 1.46 -33.35 0.98
N ILE A 197 1.70 -32.06 1.26
CA ILE A 197 2.80 -31.31 0.65
C ILE A 197 4.15 -31.63 1.32
N GLY A 198 4.13 -31.97 2.60
CA GLY A 198 5.33 -32.26 3.40
C GLY A 198 5.75 -33.73 3.44
N ARG A 199 5.17 -34.59 2.59
CA ARG A 199 5.53 -36.01 2.41
C ARG A 199 5.87 -36.25 0.94
#